data_AF-A0A2V6JYX8-F1
#
_entry.id   AF-A0A2V6JYX8-F1
#
_cell.length_a   1.000
_cell.length_b   1.000
_cell.length_c   1.000
_cell.angle_alpha   90.00
_cell.angle_beta   90.00
_cell.angle_gamma   90.00
#
_symmetry.space_group_name_H-M   'P 1'
#
loop_
_entity.id
_entity.type
_entity.pdbx_description
1 polymer ?
#
loop_
_entity_poly.entity_id
_entity_poly.type
_entity_poly.pdbx_seq_one_letter_code
_entity_poly.pdbx_strand_id
1 'polypeptide(L)' 'GVDLLSDVLLNATMPEKAIAREKEIQIAAIQQENEQLTAVARNILRQALFPQHPYALRGTGSVESIKGLTQRD' A
#
# COMPACT_ATOMS: atom_id res chain seq x y z
N GLY A 1 -12.28 -24.55 -2.99
CA GLY A 1 -11.53 -23.49 -3.71
C GLY A 1 -12.19 -22.14 -3.50
N VAL A 2 -13.34 -21.92 -4.13
CA VAL A 2 -14.09 -20.67 -4.06
C VAL A 2 -14.61 -20.35 -2.64
N ASP A 3 -14.96 -21.39 -1.88
CA ASP A 3 -15.46 -21.26 -0.51
C ASP A 3 -14.44 -20.62 0.46
N LEU A 4 -13.19 -21.07 0.40
CA LEU A 4 -12.09 -20.50 1.20
C LEU A 4 -11.77 -19.05 0.81
N LEU A 5 -11.80 -18.74 -0.49
CA LEU A 5 -11.61 -17.36 -0.95
C LEU A 5 -12.77 -16.45 -0.47
N SER A 6 -14.00 -16.98 -0.47
CA SER A 6 -15.18 -16.25 -0.01
C SER A 6 -15.12 -16.00 1.50
N ASP A 7 -14.67 -16.97 2.29
CA ASP A 7 -14.49 -16.81 3.72
C ASP A 7 -13.43 -15.76 4.08
N VAL A 8 -12.29 -15.75 3.36
CA VAL A 8 -11.25 -14.73 3.57
C VAL A 8 -11.73 -13.33 3.21
N LEU A 9 -12.56 -13.19 2.18
CA LEU A 9 -13.12 -11.89 1.76
C LEU A 9 -14.24 -11.40 2.69
N LEU A 10 -15.07 -12.31 3.22
CA LEU A 10 -16.26 -11.95 4.01
C LEU A 10 -15.99 -11.92 5.52
N ASN A 11 -15.08 -12.76 6.02
CA ASN A 11 -14.76 -12.92 7.45
C ASN A 11 -13.31 -12.55 7.77
N ALA A 12 -12.77 -11.51 7.11
CA ALA A 12 -11.42 -11.03 7.38
C ALA A 12 -11.27 -10.55 8.83
N THR A 13 -10.61 -11.35 9.68
CA THR A 13 -10.42 -11.02 11.11
C THR A 13 -9.38 -9.92 11.32
N MET A 14 -8.59 -9.60 10.27
CA MET A 14 -7.60 -8.52 10.21
C MET A 14 -6.84 -8.30 11.54
N PRO A 15 -6.19 -9.33 12.13
CA PRO A 15 -5.66 -9.22 13.49
C PRO A 15 -4.54 -8.16 13.59
N GLU A 16 -4.57 -7.31 14.62
CA GLU A 16 -3.65 -6.18 14.78
C GLU A 16 -2.16 -6.58 14.69
N LYS A 17 -1.79 -7.75 15.24
CA LYS A 17 -0.43 -8.27 15.16
C LYS A 17 0.01 -8.58 13.72
N ALA A 18 -0.90 -9.09 12.90
CA ALA A 18 -0.61 -9.34 11.48
C ALA A 18 -0.54 -8.04 10.70
N ILE A 19 -1.44 -7.08 10.98
CA ILE A 19 -1.41 -5.74 10.37
C ILE A 19 -0.09 -5.03 10.70
N ALA A 20 0.36 -5.05 11.96
CA ALA A 20 1.61 -4.41 12.35
C ALA A 20 2.80 -4.98 11.58
N ARG A 21 2.86 -6.31 11.44
CA ARG A 21 3.91 -6.98 10.65
C ARG A 21 3.82 -6.65 9.17
N GLU A 22 2.61 -6.64 8.61
CA GLU A 22 2.42 -6.33 7.19
C GLU A 22 2.77 -4.87 6.88
N LYS A 23 2.47 -3.93 7.80
CA LYS A 23 2.93 -2.54 7.70
C LYS A 23 4.45 -2.43 7.62
N GLU A 24 5.18 -3.16 8.44
CA GLU A 24 6.65 -3.17 8.40
C GLU A 24 7.16 -3.69 7.06
N ILE A 25 6.57 -4.77 6.55
CA ILE A 25 6.90 -5.35 5.23
C ILE A 25 6.59 -4.34 4.12
N GLN A 26 5.43 -3.68 4.18
CA GLN A 26 5.01 -2.68 3.21
C GLN A 26 5.94 -1.46 3.20
N ILE A 27 6.39 -1.02 4.38
CA ILE A 27 7.39 0.07 4.51
C ILE A 27 8.73 -0.34 3.91
N ALA A 28 9.18 -1.57 4.16
CA ALA A 28 10.40 -2.10 3.55
C ALA A 28 10.29 -2.18 2.02
N ALA A 29 9.14 -2.62 1.50
CA ALA A 29 8.88 -2.66 0.06
C ALA A 29 8.89 -1.26 -0.57
N ILE A 30 8.37 -0.24 0.12
CA ILE A 30 8.44 1.15 -0.33
C ILE A 30 9.88 1.67 -0.32
N GLN A 31 10.65 1.35 0.71
CA GLN A 31 12.06 1.74 0.76
C GLN A 31 12.81 1.15 -0.44
N GLN A 32 12.61 -0.14 -0.71
CA GLN A 32 13.19 -0.82 -1.86
C GLN A 32 12.71 -0.21 -3.20
N GLU A 33 11.43 0.17 -3.30
CA GLU A 33 10.92 0.87 -4.49
C GLU A 33 11.56 2.26 -4.64
N ASN A 34 11.82 2.98 -3.54
CA ASN A 34 12.49 4.28 -3.59
C ASN A 34 13.99 4.18 -3.92
N GLU A 35 14.64 3.04 -3.69
CA GLU A 35 16.02 2.80 -4.16
C GLU A 35 16.08 2.68 -5.70
N GLN A 36 14.96 2.33 -6.35
CA GLN A 36 14.85 2.26 -7.79
C GLN A 36 14.56 3.67 -8.36
N LEU A 37 15.59 4.32 -8.90
CA LEU A 37 15.49 5.63 -9.58
C LEU A 37 14.34 5.70 -10.59
N THR A 38 14.11 4.63 -11.35
CA THR A 38 13.01 4.55 -12.33
C THR A 38 11.64 4.64 -11.67
N ALA A 39 11.46 4.01 -10.51
CA ALA A 39 10.20 4.05 -9.77
C ALA A 39 9.96 5.44 -9.17
N VAL A 40 11.00 6.07 -8.62
CA VAL A 40 10.93 7.45 -8.14
C VAL A 40 10.59 8.43 -9.27
N ALA A 41 11.28 8.33 -10.40
CA ALA A 41 11.01 9.17 -11.58
C ALA A 41 9.59 8.99 -12.10
N ARG A 42 9.10 7.73 -12.18
CA ARG A 42 7.72 7.41 -12.57
C ARG A 42 6.70 8.03 -11.61
N ASN A 43 6.99 8.02 -10.31
CA ASN A 43 6.10 8.57 -9.30
C ASN A 43 6.02 10.10 -9.40
N ILE A 44 7.16 10.78 -9.60
CA ILE A 44 7.21 12.23 -9.85
C ILE A 44 6.47 12.58 -11.15
N LEU A 45 6.71 11.81 -12.22
CA LEU A 45 6.04 12.00 -13.50
C LEU A 45 4.52 11.86 -13.38
N ARG A 46 4.02 10.86 -12.65
CA ARG A 46 2.57 10.69 -12.41
C ARG A 46 1.98 11.85 -11.63
N GLN A 47 2.68 12.35 -10.61
CA GLN A 47 2.24 13.53 -9.85
C GLN A 47 2.18 14.78 -10.74
N ALA A 48 3.14 14.96 -11.64
CA ALA A 48 3.16 16.08 -12.58
C ALA A 48 2.09 15.96 -13.68
N LEU A 49 1.83 14.74 -14.17
CA LEU A 49 0.83 14.48 -15.22
C LEU A 49 -0.61 14.55 -14.71
N PHE A 50 -0.85 14.17 -13.45
CA PHE A 50 -2.20 14.02 -12.88
C PHE A 50 -2.42 14.77 -11.56
N PRO A 51 -2.17 16.10 -11.50
CA PRO A 51 -2.11 16.86 -10.24
C PRO A 51 -3.40 16.84 -9.39
N GLN A 52 -4.57 16.62 -10.00
CA GLN A 52 -5.86 16.53 -9.28
C GLN A 52 -6.58 15.18 -9.46
N HIS A 53 -5.93 14.18 -10.05
CA HIS A 53 -6.57 12.88 -10.29
C HIS A 53 -6.01 11.83 -9.33
N PRO A 54 -6.83 10.92 -8.78
CA PRO A 54 -6.37 9.80 -7.94
C PRO A 54 -5.34 8.87 -8.61
N TYR A 55 -5.07 9.03 -9.91
CA TYR A 55 -3.99 8.31 -10.62
C TYR A 55 -2.59 8.87 -10.33
N ALA A 56 -2.49 10.07 -9.76
CA ALA A 56 -1.22 10.56 -9.20
C ALA A 56 -0.83 9.86 -7.90
N LEU A 57 -1.76 9.13 -7.27
CA LEU A 57 -1.46 8.37 -6.07
C LEU A 57 -0.58 7.17 -6.40
N ARG A 58 0.41 6.92 -5.55
CA ARG A 58 1.26 5.74 -5.63
C ARG A 58 0.43 4.54 -5.17
N GLY A 59 0.40 3.47 -5.96
CA GLY A 59 -0.30 2.24 -5.59
C GLY A 59 0.30 1.56 -4.34
N THR A 60 1.59 1.81 -4.07
CA THR A 60 2.29 1.40 -2.86
C THR A 60 1.99 2.28 -1.65
N GLY A 61 1.36 3.45 -1.83
CA GLY A 61 1.18 4.45 -0.77
C GLY A 61 2.46 5.18 -0.39
N SER A 62 2.36 6.03 0.62
CA SER A 62 3.51 6.68 1.28
C SER A 62 3.75 6.02 2.64
N VAL A 63 4.99 6.06 3.12
CA VAL A 63 5.35 5.56 4.47
C VAL A 63 4.44 6.18 5.55
N GLU A 64 4.09 7.46 5.39
CA GLU A 64 3.17 8.18 6.28
C GLU A 64 1.75 7.61 6.23
N SER A 65 1.23 7.32 5.03
CA SER A 65 -0.11 6.72 4.86
C SER A 65 -0.19 5.32 5.48
N ILE A 66 0.86 4.50 5.34
CA ILE A 66 0.89 3.14 5.91
C ILE A 66 1.06 3.16 7.43
N LYS A 67 1.79 4.13 7.97
CA LYS A 67 1.85 4.34 9.43
C LYS A 67 0.49 4.73 10.00
N GLY A 68 -0.29 5.54 9.26
CA GLY A 68 -1.62 6.01 9.67
C GLY A 68 -2.75 5.00 9.49
N LEU A 69 -2.60 3.98 8.62
CA LEU A 69 -3.60 2.94 8.36
C LEU A 69 -4.01 2.24 9.66
N THR A 70 -5.30 2.17 9.99
CA THR A 70 -5.78 1.42 11.15
C THR A 70 -6.49 0.15 10.71
N GLN A 71 -6.77 -0.77 11.65
CA GLN A 71 -7.48 -2.03 11.36
C GLN A 71 -8.88 -1.83 10.72
N ARG A 72 -9.44 -0.62 10.82
CA ARG A 72 -10.79 -0.28 10.36
C ARG A 72 -10.84 0.42 9.00
N ASP A 73 -9.68 0.74 8.42
CA ASP A 73 -9.55 1.37 7.10
C ASP A 73 -9.35 0.33 5.99
#